data_AF-A0A2V1BLW5-F1
#
_entry.id   AF-A0A2V1BLW5-F1
#
_cell.length_a   1.000
_cell.length_b   1.000
_cell.length_c   1.000
_cell.angle_alpha   90.00
_cell.angle_beta   90.00
_cell.angle_gamma   90.00
#
_symmetry.space_group_name_H-M   'P 1'
#
loop_
_entity.id
_entity.type
_entity.pdbx_description
1 polymer ?
#
loop_
_entity_poly.entity_id
_entity_poly.type
_entity_poly.pdbx_seq_one_letter_code
_entity_poly.pdbx_strand_id
1 'polypeptide(L)'
;MSTTTTSVATAHPLKLKGYKWIKPYVESLDPDVDFEEMIRTTAQYITNEFVMDISYVANFIGVIMEPNGSEALNYTGKVFNHMQERFEDSVSYFLSWFIDGPTSDNVKKHIELLNKTHMVVARRIPGNFDHDVDFIMPCVQMGVFGHDFQRTIDWDGMVEFSQWWFKRDFLSTQRGHDVSVALIRQFCDRFFPKPLHFLGYEIILTFLTDSTIEVHHLGPRKLWLESLIKAGFRIMLTVQNLRPDSKTPTMPTKESLAAYRKMSSNTGSSPLLIAVGLVVVLVLVRPMLCLFKVF
;
A
#
# COMPACT_ATOMS: atom_id res chain seq x y z
N MET A 1 6.43 43.76 -6.35
CA MET A 1 5.84 42.53 -5.76
C MET A 1 5.32 41.71 -6.93
N SER A 2 6.18 40.86 -7.49
CA SER A 2 5.84 40.00 -8.62
C SER A 2 5.37 38.65 -8.08
N THR A 3 4.10 38.35 -8.31
CA THR A 3 3.51 37.02 -8.15
C THR A 3 4.11 36.10 -9.21
N THR A 4 5.13 35.32 -8.84
CA THR A 4 5.59 34.20 -9.64
C THR A 4 4.59 33.06 -9.46
N THR A 5 3.64 32.98 -10.39
CA THR A 5 2.81 31.79 -10.57
C THR A 5 3.74 30.67 -11.02
N THR A 6 4.21 29.84 -10.10
CA THR A 6 4.89 28.58 -10.44
C THR A 6 3.86 27.68 -11.09
N SER A 7 3.76 27.78 -12.42
CA SER A 7 3.18 26.74 -13.26
C SER A 7 3.83 25.43 -12.82
N VAL A 8 3.03 24.51 -12.27
CA VAL A 8 3.41 23.13 -12.01
C VAL A 8 3.86 22.59 -13.36
N ALA A 9 5.17 22.58 -13.56
CA ALA A 9 5.75 22.22 -14.83
C ALA A 9 5.34 20.78 -15.10
N THR A 10 4.54 20.59 -16.14
CA THR A 10 4.43 19.35 -16.92
C THR A 10 5.76 19.07 -17.61
N ALA A 11 6.82 19.00 -16.82
CA ALA A 11 8.17 18.70 -17.22
C ALA A 11 8.32 17.18 -17.10
N HIS A 12 7.88 16.46 -18.13
CA HIS A 12 8.69 15.33 -18.57
C HIS A 12 9.55 15.83 -19.75
N PRO A 13 10.59 16.66 -19.55
CA PRO A 13 11.37 17.12 -20.67
C PRO A 13 12.34 16.00 -21.02
N LEU A 14 12.04 15.33 -22.13
CA LEU A 14 13.07 15.07 -23.14
C LEU A 14 14.31 14.30 -22.67
N LYS A 15 14.16 13.11 -22.06
CA LYS A 15 15.22 12.06 -22.10
C LYS A 15 14.77 10.65 -21.65
N LEU A 16 13.50 10.27 -21.87
CA LEU A 16 13.02 8.87 -21.75
C LEU A 16 13.59 7.97 -22.87
N LYS A 17 14.91 7.97 -23.05
CA LYS A 17 15.62 7.19 -24.06
C LYS A 17 16.32 6.03 -23.37
N GLY A 18 15.85 4.81 -23.60
CA GLY A 18 16.52 3.60 -23.11
C GLY A 18 15.53 2.50 -22.73
N TYR A 19 16.04 1.27 -22.70
CA TYR A 19 15.30 0.11 -22.21
C TYR A 19 15.07 0.18 -20.69
N LYS A 20 16.05 0.73 -19.96
CA LYS A 20 16.02 1.00 -18.51
C LYS A 20 16.35 2.46 -18.24
N TRP A 21 15.32 3.29 -18.10
CA TRP A 21 15.46 4.74 -17.97
C TRP A 21 15.17 5.24 -16.55
N ILE A 22 14.36 4.53 -15.76
CA ILE A 22 13.88 5.01 -14.45
C ILE A 22 15.04 5.14 -13.49
N LYS A 23 15.83 4.07 -13.33
CA LYS A 23 16.97 4.06 -12.39
C LYS A 23 18.01 5.14 -12.73
N PRO A 24 18.54 5.25 -13.98
CA PRO A 24 19.47 6.33 -14.32
C PRO A 24 18.89 7.73 -14.15
N TYR A 25 17.58 7.91 -14.33
CA TYR A 25 16.92 9.19 -14.09
C TYR A 25 16.90 9.51 -12.59
N VAL A 26 16.41 8.60 -11.75
CA VAL A 26 16.37 8.80 -10.29
C VAL A 26 17.77 9.02 -9.71
N GLU A 27 18.78 8.28 -10.19
CA GLU A 27 20.19 8.45 -9.76
C GLU A 27 20.81 9.79 -10.21
N SER A 28 20.20 10.48 -11.17
CA SER A 28 20.67 11.80 -11.63
C SER A 28 20.10 12.97 -10.84
N LEU A 29 19.11 12.72 -9.98
CA LEU A 29 18.43 13.72 -9.16
C LEU A 29 19.18 13.96 -7.84
N ASP A 30 19.09 15.18 -7.31
CA ASP A 30 19.67 15.51 -6.00
C ASP A 30 18.67 15.11 -4.89
N PRO A 31 19.00 14.18 -3.98
CA PRO A 31 18.08 13.72 -2.95
C PRO A 31 17.67 14.78 -1.94
N ASP A 32 18.43 15.87 -1.78
CA ASP A 32 18.09 16.94 -0.84
C ASP A 32 17.17 18.01 -1.49
N VAL A 33 17.09 18.04 -2.82
CA VAL A 33 16.36 19.08 -3.59
C VAL A 33 15.20 18.48 -4.39
N ASP A 34 15.44 17.37 -5.08
CA ASP A 34 14.56 16.75 -6.07
C ASP A 34 13.81 15.52 -5.52
N PHE A 35 13.80 15.32 -4.19
CA PHE A 35 13.19 14.17 -3.55
C PHE A 35 11.75 13.91 -4.02
N GLU A 36 10.93 14.97 -4.18
CA GLU A 36 9.54 14.83 -4.66
C GLU A 36 9.46 14.21 -6.06
N GLU A 37 10.40 14.52 -6.94
CA GLU A 37 10.46 13.95 -8.29
C GLU A 37 10.95 12.50 -8.27
N MET A 38 11.90 12.16 -7.39
CA MET A 38 12.34 10.77 -7.16
C MET A 38 11.15 9.89 -6.72
N ILE A 39 10.37 10.40 -5.77
CA ILE A 39 9.19 9.73 -5.20
C ILE A 39 8.09 9.61 -6.24
N ARG A 40 7.76 10.71 -6.93
CA ARG A 40 6.75 10.75 -7.99
C ARG A 40 7.08 9.76 -9.08
N THR A 41 8.34 9.71 -9.52
CA THR A 41 8.80 8.76 -10.53
C THR A 41 8.63 7.31 -10.06
N THR A 42 9.05 7.01 -8.83
CA THR A 42 8.92 5.67 -8.26
C THR A 42 7.45 5.25 -8.15
N ALA A 43 6.60 6.12 -7.59
CA ALA A 43 5.18 5.86 -7.46
C ALA A 43 4.49 5.70 -8.81
N GLN A 44 4.79 6.56 -9.78
CA GLN A 44 4.11 6.55 -11.08
C GLN A 44 4.60 5.47 -12.04
N TYR A 45 5.84 4.97 -11.93
CA TYR A 45 6.42 4.10 -12.95
C TYR A 45 6.91 2.74 -12.45
N ILE A 46 7.14 2.58 -11.13
CA ILE A 46 7.59 1.32 -10.54
C ILE A 46 6.43 0.58 -9.87
N THR A 47 5.56 1.32 -9.15
CA THR A 47 4.46 0.73 -8.41
C THR A 47 3.23 0.46 -9.29
N ASN A 48 2.37 -0.45 -8.85
CA ASN A 48 1.07 -0.67 -9.46
C ASN A 48 0.02 -0.82 -8.36
N GLU A 49 -1.24 -0.67 -8.76
CA GLU A 49 -2.37 -0.69 -7.84
C GLU A 49 -2.41 -1.94 -6.95
N PHE A 50 -2.13 -3.13 -7.49
CA PHE A 50 -2.14 -4.37 -6.72
C PHE A 50 -1.11 -4.39 -5.59
N VAL A 51 0.13 -3.96 -5.89
CA VAL A 51 1.20 -3.88 -4.89
C VAL A 51 0.93 -2.77 -3.86
N MET A 52 0.36 -1.65 -4.30
CA MET A 52 -0.05 -0.56 -3.42
C MET A 52 -1.17 -0.97 -2.47
N ASP A 53 -2.14 -1.75 -2.94
CA ASP A 53 -3.22 -2.29 -2.13
C ASP A 53 -2.72 -3.25 -1.03
N ILE A 54 -1.76 -4.12 -1.37
CA ILE A 54 -1.10 -5.00 -0.38
C ILE A 54 -0.41 -4.15 0.70
N SER A 55 0.35 -3.14 0.28
CA SER A 55 1.03 -2.22 1.19
C SER A 55 0.06 -1.49 2.10
N TYR A 56 -1.01 -0.94 1.53
CA TYR A 56 -2.08 -0.27 2.27
C TYR A 56 -2.67 -1.21 3.34
N VAL A 57 -3.10 -2.41 2.97
CA VAL A 57 -3.72 -3.34 3.92
C VAL A 57 -2.72 -3.75 5.01
N ALA A 58 -1.51 -4.14 4.64
CA ALA A 58 -0.49 -4.58 5.60
C ALA A 58 -0.12 -3.45 6.60
N ASN A 59 0.03 -2.23 6.10
CA ASN A 59 0.31 -1.03 6.91
C ASN A 59 -0.83 -0.76 7.90
N PHE A 60 -2.08 -0.73 7.44
CA PHE A 60 -3.20 -0.47 8.34
C PHE A 60 -3.35 -1.55 9.42
N ILE A 61 -3.10 -2.82 9.10
CA ILE A 61 -3.10 -3.91 10.10
C ILE A 61 -1.97 -3.70 11.14
N GLY A 62 -0.80 -3.24 10.71
CA GLY A 62 0.31 -2.89 11.60
C GLY A 62 0.01 -1.70 12.52
N VAL A 63 -0.65 -0.65 12.00
CA VAL A 63 -1.05 0.53 12.80
C VAL A 63 -2.06 0.17 13.88
N ILE A 64 -3.03 -0.70 13.58
CA ILE A 64 -4.11 -1.05 14.52
C ILE A 64 -3.73 -2.09 15.57
N MET A 65 -2.46 -2.52 15.61
CA MET A 65 -1.94 -3.31 16.73
C MET A 65 -2.07 -2.55 18.05
N GLU A 66 -1.96 -1.21 18.02
CA GLU A 66 -2.30 -0.36 19.15
C GLU A 66 -3.85 -0.26 19.26
N PRO A 67 -4.47 -0.62 20.41
CA PRO A 67 -5.92 -0.63 20.57
C PRO A 67 -6.60 0.69 20.17
N ASN A 68 -5.98 1.82 20.49
CA ASN A 68 -6.44 3.17 20.14
C ASN A 68 -6.65 3.33 18.63
N GLY A 69 -5.73 2.81 17.82
CA GLY A 69 -5.83 2.83 16.36
C GLY A 69 -7.02 2.02 15.84
N SER A 70 -7.26 0.84 16.42
CA SER A 70 -8.42 -0.01 16.07
C SER A 70 -9.75 0.65 16.47
N GLU A 71 -9.77 1.36 17.61
CA GLU A 71 -10.96 2.05 18.11
C GLU A 71 -11.35 3.24 17.21
N ALA A 72 -10.36 4.01 16.74
CA ALA A 72 -10.59 5.11 15.81
C ALA A 72 -11.28 4.62 14.52
N LEU A 73 -10.81 3.50 13.95
CA LEU A 73 -11.38 2.93 12.72
C LEU A 73 -12.77 2.35 12.97
N ASN A 74 -12.98 1.68 14.10
CA ASN A 74 -14.27 1.13 14.48
C ASN A 74 -15.32 2.23 14.67
N TYR A 75 -14.98 3.31 15.39
CA TYR A 75 -15.89 4.44 15.65
C TYR A 75 -16.47 5.05 14.37
N THR A 76 -15.66 5.21 13.32
CA THR A 76 -16.15 5.74 12.05
C THR A 76 -17.09 4.77 11.33
N GLY A 77 -17.01 3.46 11.61
CA GLY A 77 -17.79 2.39 10.97
C GLY A 77 -17.52 2.21 9.46
N LYS A 78 -16.76 3.10 8.83
CA LYS A 78 -16.50 3.11 7.38
C LYS A 78 -15.79 1.85 6.92
N VAL A 79 -14.91 1.28 7.75
CA VAL A 79 -14.19 0.02 7.43
C VAL A 79 -15.13 -1.19 7.31
N PHE A 80 -16.33 -1.13 7.89
CA PHE A 80 -17.32 -2.20 7.82
C PHE A 80 -18.42 -1.90 6.81
N ASN A 81 -18.91 -0.66 6.80
CA ASN A 81 -20.14 -0.30 6.08
C ASN A 81 -19.86 0.30 4.68
N HIS A 82 -18.66 0.86 4.48
CA HIS A 82 -18.29 1.62 3.28
C HIS A 82 -16.88 1.24 2.82
N MET A 83 -16.59 -0.06 2.77
CA MET A 83 -15.22 -0.59 2.67
C MET A 83 -14.43 -0.02 1.47
N GLN A 84 -15.06 0.08 0.30
CA GLN A 84 -14.39 0.62 -0.89
C GLN A 84 -14.19 2.14 -0.81
N GLU A 85 -15.18 2.89 -0.32
CA GLU A 85 -15.05 4.33 -0.11
C GLU A 85 -13.95 4.63 0.91
N ARG A 86 -13.87 3.84 1.99
CA ARG A 86 -12.84 3.97 3.03
C ARG A 86 -11.43 3.78 2.46
N PHE A 87 -11.26 2.87 1.51
CA PHE A 87 -10.00 2.69 0.82
C PHE A 87 -9.70 3.78 -0.19
N GLU A 88 -10.67 4.15 -1.02
CA GLU A 88 -10.49 5.22 -1.99
C GLU A 88 -10.15 6.55 -1.33
N ASP A 89 -10.80 6.87 -0.21
CA ASP A 89 -10.47 8.03 0.62
C ASP A 89 -9.00 7.96 1.03
N SER A 90 -8.57 6.87 1.68
CA SER A 90 -7.18 6.73 2.15
C SER A 90 -6.15 6.71 1.03
N VAL A 91 -6.38 5.98 -0.06
CA VAL A 91 -5.48 5.96 -1.20
C VAL A 91 -5.45 7.31 -1.90
N SER A 92 -6.55 8.06 -1.96
CA SER A 92 -6.54 9.40 -2.54
C SER A 92 -5.71 10.39 -1.72
N TYR A 93 -5.78 10.32 -0.38
CA TYR A 93 -4.91 11.09 0.50
C TYR A 93 -3.45 10.66 0.33
N PHE A 94 -3.20 9.36 0.44
CA PHE A 94 -1.87 8.77 0.40
C PHE A 94 -1.17 9.02 -0.94
N LEU A 95 -1.79 8.60 -2.05
CA LEU A 95 -1.22 8.72 -3.39
C LEU A 95 -0.96 10.18 -3.78
N SER A 96 -1.76 11.13 -3.27
CA SER A 96 -1.49 12.55 -3.52
C SER A 96 -0.15 13.02 -2.93
N TRP A 97 0.33 12.42 -1.83
CA TRP A 97 1.62 12.79 -1.24
C TRP A 97 2.79 12.34 -2.13
N PHE A 98 2.67 11.16 -2.75
CA PHE A 98 3.69 10.65 -3.68
C PHE A 98 3.62 11.34 -5.05
N ILE A 99 2.42 11.64 -5.52
CA ILE A 99 2.22 12.23 -6.85
C ILE A 99 2.44 13.72 -6.83
N ASP A 100 1.84 14.47 -5.90
CA ASP A 100 1.92 15.94 -5.92
C ASP A 100 3.13 16.47 -5.14
N GLY A 101 3.66 15.69 -4.19
CA GLY A 101 4.74 16.09 -3.28
C GLY A 101 4.23 16.79 -2.01
N PRO A 102 4.88 16.57 -0.85
CA PRO A 102 4.49 17.17 0.44
C PRO A 102 4.52 18.71 0.46
N THR A 103 5.31 19.35 -0.40
CA THR A 103 5.37 20.82 -0.48
C THR A 103 4.21 21.44 -1.27
N SER A 104 3.44 20.64 -2.01
CA SER A 104 2.33 21.13 -2.82
C SER A 104 1.18 21.69 -1.98
N ASP A 105 0.56 22.78 -2.45
CA ASP A 105 -0.61 23.38 -1.77
C ASP A 105 -1.79 22.41 -1.67
N ASN A 106 -1.89 21.47 -2.62
CA ASN A 106 -2.90 20.44 -2.59
C ASN A 106 -2.68 19.46 -1.43
N VAL A 107 -1.46 18.96 -1.26
CA VAL A 107 -1.13 18.04 -0.16
C VAL A 107 -1.26 18.73 1.19
N LYS A 108 -0.85 20.00 1.31
CA LYS A 108 -1.07 20.80 2.52
C LYS A 108 -2.55 20.88 2.90
N LYS A 109 -3.44 21.16 1.95
CA LYS A 109 -4.90 21.17 2.18
C LYS A 109 -5.44 19.78 2.60
N HIS A 110 -4.93 18.72 1.99
CA HIS A 110 -5.27 17.35 2.37
C HIS A 110 -4.82 17.01 3.80
N ILE A 111 -3.60 17.41 4.19
CA ILE A 111 -3.07 17.26 5.55
C ILE A 111 -3.94 18.02 6.55
N GLU A 112 -4.31 19.27 6.25
CA GLU A 112 -5.22 20.04 7.12
C GLU A 112 -6.57 19.36 7.30
N LEU A 113 -7.15 18.80 6.23
CA LEU A 113 -8.42 18.07 6.30
C LEU A 113 -8.30 16.77 7.10
N LEU A 114 -7.20 16.04 6.92
CA LEU A 114 -6.90 14.83 7.69
C LEU A 114 -6.73 15.16 9.17
N ASN A 115 -5.96 16.19 9.51
CA ASN A 115 -5.78 16.65 10.89
C ASN A 115 -7.12 17.06 11.52
N LYS A 116 -7.97 17.78 10.80
CA LYS A 116 -9.33 18.11 11.28
C LYS A 116 -10.14 16.84 11.58
N THR A 117 -10.03 15.83 10.73
CA THR A 117 -10.70 14.53 10.93
C THR A 117 -10.18 13.83 12.18
N HIS A 118 -8.85 13.74 12.36
CA HIS A 118 -8.26 13.20 13.58
C HIS A 118 -8.71 13.95 14.84
N MET A 119 -8.75 15.29 14.81
CA MET A 119 -9.23 16.07 15.95
C MET A 119 -10.72 15.87 16.26
N VAL A 120 -11.55 15.60 15.24
CA VAL A 120 -12.97 15.23 15.47
C VAL A 120 -13.07 13.88 16.16
N VAL A 121 -12.24 12.91 15.76
CA VAL A 121 -12.20 11.58 16.40
C VAL A 121 -11.65 11.69 17.83
N ALA A 122 -10.56 12.42 18.05
CA ALA A 122 -9.95 12.62 19.38
C ALA A 122 -10.95 13.23 20.38
N ARG A 123 -11.80 14.18 19.95
CA ARG A 123 -12.86 14.75 20.80
C ARG A 123 -13.92 13.72 21.23
N ARG A 124 -14.08 12.64 20.48
CA ARG A 124 -15.10 11.60 20.70
C ARG A 124 -14.52 10.37 21.39
N ILE A 125 -13.22 10.15 21.27
CA ILE A 125 -12.48 9.03 21.83
C ILE A 125 -11.21 9.59 22.51
N PRO A 126 -11.32 10.08 23.75
CA PRO A 126 -10.17 10.62 24.48
C PRO A 126 -9.05 9.58 24.60
N GLY A 127 -7.79 9.98 24.39
CA GLY A 127 -6.63 9.09 24.32
C GLY A 127 -6.14 8.81 22.90
N ASN A 128 -6.99 8.99 21.88
CA ASN A 128 -6.60 8.82 20.47
C ASN A 128 -6.01 10.11 19.89
N PHE A 129 -4.86 9.99 19.21
CA PHE A 129 -4.13 11.11 18.58
C PHE A 129 -3.56 12.11 19.59
N ASP A 130 -3.35 11.67 20.84
CA ASP A 130 -2.79 12.47 21.93
C ASP A 130 -1.25 12.40 21.98
N HIS A 131 -0.62 11.49 21.21
CA HIS A 131 0.82 11.25 21.22
C HIS A 131 1.43 11.37 19.82
N ASP A 132 2.63 11.93 19.70
CA ASP A 132 3.32 12.10 18.40
C ASP A 132 3.51 10.78 17.65
N VAL A 133 3.69 9.69 18.39
CA VAL A 133 3.80 8.32 17.88
C VAL A 133 2.57 7.91 17.05
N ASP A 134 1.37 8.42 17.34
CA ASP A 134 0.15 8.14 16.58
C ASP A 134 0.22 8.69 15.15
N PHE A 135 1.09 9.68 14.91
CA PHE A 135 1.34 10.30 13.61
C PHE A 135 2.64 9.82 12.97
N ILE A 136 3.69 9.62 13.78
CA ILE A 136 5.00 9.17 13.32
C ILE A 136 4.93 7.73 12.83
N MET A 137 4.24 6.83 13.53
CA MET A 137 4.20 5.41 13.16
C MET A 137 3.62 5.13 11.78
N PRO A 138 2.45 5.70 11.40
CA PRO A 138 1.98 5.59 10.03
C PRO A 138 3.01 6.14 9.04
N CYS A 139 3.62 7.30 9.31
CA CYS A 139 4.64 7.89 8.44
C CYS A 139 5.90 7.01 8.29
N VAL A 140 6.36 6.38 9.36
CA VAL A 140 7.48 5.45 9.33
C VAL A 140 7.12 4.19 8.55
N GLN A 141 5.97 3.56 8.82
CA GLN A 141 5.58 2.37 8.06
C GLN A 141 5.37 2.69 6.56
N MET A 142 4.82 3.86 6.25
CA MET A 142 4.71 4.37 4.88
C MET A 142 6.09 4.66 4.25
N GLY A 143 7.03 5.23 5.01
CA GLY A 143 8.38 5.55 4.55
C GLY A 143 9.29 4.32 4.39
N VAL A 144 9.13 3.31 5.25
CA VAL A 144 9.88 2.05 5.21
C VAL A 144 9.44 1.15 4.05
N PHE A 145 8.18 1.23 3.60
CA PHE A 145 7.73 0.51 2.39
C PHE A 145 8.52 0.91 1.12
N GLY A 146 9.12 2.12 1.09
CA GLY A 146 9.81 2.63 -0.08
C GLY A 146 11.20 2.05 -0.35
N HIS A 147 11.95 1.52 0.63
CA HIS A 147 13.40 1.20 0.60
C HIS A 147 14.34 2.37 0.16
N ASP A 148 13.89 3.26 -0.73
CA ASP A 148 14.62 4.34 -1.41
C ASP A 148 14.03 5.75 -1.18
N PHE A 149 13.15 5.99 -0.19
CA PHE A 149 12.87 7.39 0.24
C PHE A 149 14.10 8.02 0.97
N GLN A 150 15.08 7.17 1.32
CA GLN A 150 16.51 7.32 1.61
C GLN A 150 17.12 8.72 1.83
N ARG A 151 17.23 9.15 3.10
CA ARG A 151 18.50 9.63 3.77
C ARG A 151 18.30 10.56 4.97
N THR A 152 17.08 10.96 5.35
CA THR A 152 16.89 12.02 6.35
C THR A 152 16.44 11.59 7.75
N ILE A 153 16.43 10.29 8.04
CA ILE A 153 16.43 9.74 9.41
C ILE A 153 17.30 8.48 9.30
N ASP A 154 18.28 8.30 10.17
CA ASP A 154 19.27 7.22 10.00
C ASP A 154 18.58 5.86 9.78
N TRP A 155 18.99 5.14 8.74
CA TRP A 155 18.35 3.89 8.28
C TRP A 155 18.25 2.88 9.42
N ASP A 156 19.33 2.79 10.20
CA ASP A 156 19.41 1.94 11.36
C ASP A 156 18.39 2.36 12.43
N GLY A 157 18.15 3.66 12.60
CA GLY A 157 17.14 4.19 13.51
C GLY A 157 15.70 3.86 13.09
N MET A 158 15.38 3.87 11.79
CA MET A 158 14.05 3.46 11.31
C MET A 158 13.82 1.95 11.42
N VAL A 159 14.85 1.15 11.11
CA VAL A 159 14.81 -0.30 11.28
C VAL A 159 14.72 -0.67 12.75
N GLU A 160 15.53 -0.05 13.61
CA GLU A 160 15.50 -0.24 15.05
C GLU A 160 14.14 0.17 15.61
N PHE A 161 13.61 1.33 15.22
CA PHE A 161 12.31 1.80 15.69
C PHE A 161 11.16 0.91 15.20
N SER A 162 11.19 0.45 13.94
CA SER A 162 10.21 -0.52 13.42
C SER A 162 10.28 -1.84 14.18
N GLN A 163 11.49 -2.38 14.38
CA GLN A 163 11.71 -3.59 15.15
C GLN A 163 11.29 -3.42 16.62
N TRP A 164 11.59 -2.28 17.23
CA TRP A 164 11.16 -1.92 18.57
C TRP A 164 9.63 -1.88 18.65
N TRP A 165 8.97 -1.20 17.70
CA TRP A 165 7.52 -1.09 17.64
C TRP A 165 6.87 -2.47 17.59
N PHE A 166 7.23 -3.30 16.61
CA PHE A 166 6.61 -4.61 16.42
C PHE A 166 6.98 -5.64 17.52
N LYS A 167 7.98 -5.36 18.36
CA LYS A 167 8.33 -6.17 19.54
C LYS A 167 7.57 -5.77 20.81
N ARG A 168 6.77 -4.69 20.79
CA ARG A 168 5.96 -4.29 21.95
C ARG A 168 4.88 -5.33 22.22
N ASP A 169 4.55 -5.50 23.50
CA ASP A 169 3.42 -6.30 23.95
C ASP A 169 2.12 -5.54 23.72
N PHE A 170 1.60 -5.64 22.50
CA PHE A 170 0.30 -5.07 22.16
C PHE A 170 -0.83 -5.89 22.77
N LEU A 171 -1.83 -5.19 23.31
CA LEU A 171 -3.05 -5.83 23.77
C LEU A 171 -3.86 -6.32 22.56
N SER A 172 -4.01 -7.64 22.44
CA SER A 172 -4.93 -8.22 21.48
C SER A 172 -6.37 -7.81 21.82
N THR A 173 -7.11 -7.31 20.82
CA THR A 173 -8.52 -6.94 20.97
C THR A 173 -9.37 -7.55 19.87
N GLN A 174 -10.62 -7.88 20.18
CA GLN A 174 -11.59 -8.34 19.18
C GLN A 174 -11.79 -7.30 18.07
N ARG A 175 -11.75 -6.00 18.42
CA ARG A 175 -11.87 -4.91 17.43
C ARG A 175 -10.70 -4.89 16.46
N GLY A 176 -9.47 -5.06 16.94
CA GLY A 176 -8.28 -5.19 16.09
C GLY A 176 -8.41 -6.36 15.11
N HIS A 177 -8.87 -7.51 15.58
CA HIS A 177 -9.17 -8.67 14.74
C HIS A 177 -10.22 -8.35 13.66
N ASP A 178 -11.39 -7.84 14.06
CA ASP A 178 -12.50 -7.57 13.14
C ASP A 178 -12.13 -6.57 12.05
N VAL A 179 -11.42 -5.50 12.42
CA VAL A 179 -10.92 -4.49 11.48
C VAL A 179 -9.87 -5.09 10.54
N SER A 180 -8.96 -5.92 11.04
CA SER A 180 -7.96 -6.60 10.22
C SER A 180 -8.59 -7.53 9.18
N VAL A 181 -9.57 -8.34 9.60
CA VAL A 181 -10.31 -9.24 8.71
C VAL A 181 -11.08 -8.45 7.65
N ALA A 182 -11.70 -7.32 8.03
CA ALA A 182 -12.40 -6.44 7.09
C ALA A 182 -11.45 -5.86 6.02
N LEU A 183 -10.26 -5.39 6.43
CA LEU A 183 -9.25 -4.88 5.50
C LEU A 183 -8.75 -5.95 4.51
N ILE A 184 -8.47 -7.17 5.01
CA ILE A 184 -8.06 -8.29 4.14
C ILE A 184 -9.20 -8.66 3.17
N ARG A 185 -10.43 -8.73 3.66
CA ARG A 185 -11.60 -9.04 2.84
C ARG A 185 -11.78 -8.01 1.73
N GLN A 186 -11.58 -6.74 2.03
CA GLN A 186 -11.68 -5.68 1.05
C GLN A 186 -10.68 -5.85 -0.11
N PHE A 187 -9.43 -6.23 0.20
CA PHE A 187 -8.44 -6.62 -0.81
C PHE A 187 -8.89 -7.84 -1.63
N CYS A 188 -9.38 -8.88 -0.95
CA CYS A 188 -9.89 -10.08 -1.61
C CYS A 188 -11.04 -9.77 -2.58
N ASP A 189 -12.01 -8.96 -2.16
CA ASP A 189 -13.16 -8.56 -2.99
C ASP A 189 -12.75 -7.77 -4.24
N ARG A 190 -11.66 -7.00 -4.17
CA ARG A 190 -11.15 -6.17 -5.28
C ARG A 190 -10.41 -6.99 -6.34
N PHE A 191 -9.60 -7.95 -5.91
CA PHE A 191 -8.65 -8.62 -6.81
C PHE A 191 -8.99 -10.07 -7.14
N PHE A 192 -9.82 -10.73 -6.32
CA PHE A 192 -10.06 -12.16 -6.41
C PHE A 192 -11.55 -12.49 -6.44
N PRO A 193 -11.99 -13.45 -7.29
CA PRO A 193 -13.33 -14.01 -7.15
C PRO A 193 -13.43 -14.80 -5.83
N LYS A 194 -14.64 -14.89 -5.27
CA LYS A 194 -14.90 -15.52 -3.95
C LYS A 194 -14.19 -16.86 -3.71
N PRO A 195 -14.15 -17.82 -4.66
CA PRO A 195 -13.45 -19.10 -4.44
C PRO A 195 -11.94 -18.96 -4.24
N LEU A 196 -11.33 -17.86 -4.68
CA LEU A 196 -9.89 -17.59 -4.55
C LEU A 196 -9.55 -16.62 -3.41
N HIS A 197 -10.52 -16.25 -2.57
CA HIS A 197 -10.26 -15.36 -1.43
C HIS A 197 -9.25 -15.93 -0.43
N PHE A 198 -9.16 -17.27 -0.30
CA PHE A 198 -8.14 -17.89 0.53
C PHE A 198 -6.71 -17.55 0.08
N LEU A 199 -6.51 -17.35 -1.24
CA LEU A 199 -5.21 -16.96 -1.81
C LEU A 199 -4.94 -15.48 -1.53
N GLY A 200 -5.92 -14.60 -1.74
CA GLY A 200 -5.80 -13.17 -1.41
C GLY A 200 -5.49 -12.95 0.07
N TYR A 201 -6.14 -13.73 0.96
CA TYR A 201 -5.88 -13.69 2.39
C TYR A 201 -4.43 -14.07 2.72
N GLU A 202 -3.93 -15.16 2.13
CA GLU A 202 -2.56 -15.62 2.36
C GLU A 202 -1.51 -14.65 1.79
N ILE A 203 -1.82 -13.97 0.69
CA ILE A 203 -0.96 -12.90 0.15
C ILE A 203 -0.76 -11.82 1.20
N ILE A 204 -1.83 -11.32 1.84
CA ILE A 204 -1.68 -10.31 2.90
C ILE A 204 -0.88 -10.85 4.07
N LEU A 205 -1.20 -12.05 4.58
CA LEU A 205 -0.45 -12.64 5.70
C LEU A 205 1.05 -12.75 5.42
N THR A 206 1.44 -13.03 4.17
CA THR A 206 2.85 -13.14 3.75
C THR A 206 3.64 -11.83 3.99
N PHE A 207 2.97 -10.68 3.98
CA PHE A 207 3.58 -9.36 4.17
C PHE A 207 3.37 -8.78 5.58
N LEU A 208 2.69 -9.51 6.48
CA LEU A 208 2.57 -9.14 7.89
C LEU A 208 3.72 -9.77 8.71
N THR A 209 4.08 -9.16 9.84
CA THR A 209 5.01 -9.78 10.80
C THR A 209 4.30 -10.86 11.63
N ASP A 210 5.06 -11.78 12.23
CA ASP A 210 4.49 -12.84 13.09
C ASP A 210 3.75 -12.24 14.28
N SER A 211 4.35 -11.25 14.95
CA SER A 211 3.73 -10.46 16.02
C SER A 211 2.39 -9.85 15.60
N THR A 212 2.32 -9.28 14.38
CA THR A 212 1.06 -8.73 13.85
C THR A 212 -0.03 -9.78 13.64
N ILE A 213 0.35 -10.96 13.15
CA ILE A 213 -0.60 -12.08 12.95
C ILE A 213 -1.11 -12.61 14.29
N GLU A 214 -0.22 -12.72 15.27
CA GLU A 214 -0.52 -13.18 16.62
C GLU A 214 -1.45 -12.21 17.34
N VAL A 215 -1.12 -10.91 17.39
CA VAL A 215 -1.92 -9.88 18.07
C VAL A 215 -3.34 -9.81 17.52
N HIS A 216 -3.51 -9.96 16.20
CA HIS A 216 -4.82 -9.89 15.56
C HIS A 216 -5.50 -11.25 15.37
N HIS A 217 -4.92 -12.34 15.86
CA HIS A 217 -5.46 -13.71 15.71
C HIS A 217 -5.87 -14.04 14.26
N LEU A 218 -5.01 -13.73 13.28
CA LEU A 218 -5.37 -13.88 11.85
C LEU A 218 -5.26 -15.32 11.33
N GLY A 219 -4.88 -16.25 12.19
CA GLY A 219 -4.65 -17.65 11.87
C GLY A 219 -3.22 -17.93 11.39
N PRO A 220 -2.78 -19.19 11.43
CA PRO A 220 -1.43 -19.56 11.03
C PRO A 220 -1.23 -19.39 9.51
N ARG A 221 -0.03 -18.96 9.11
CA ARG A 221 0.38 -18.98 7.71
C ARG A 221 0.49 -20.40 7.20
N LYS A 222 0.06 -20.62 5.96
CA LYS A 222 0.28 -21.87 5.23
C LYS A 222 1.69 -21.78 4.61
N LEU A 223 2.70 -22.27 5.33
CA LEU A 223 4.12 -22.13 4.95
C LEU A 223 4.43 -22.56 3.50
N TRP A 224 3.74 -23.59 3.00
CA TRP A 224 3.90 -24.02 1.60
C TRP A 224 3.37 -22.96 0.62
N LEU A 225 2.22 -22.34 0.92
CA LEU A 225 1.60 -21.33 0.08
C LEU A 225 2.35 -20.01 0.18
N GLU A 226 2.82 -19.63 1.37
CA GLU A 226 3.73 -18.50 1.59
C GLU A 226 5.00 -18.64 0.72
N SER A 227 5.61 -19.83 0.71
CA SER A 227 6.80 -20.10 -0.11
C SER A 227 6.51 -19.92 -1.61
N LEU A 228 5.34 -20.36 -2.07
CA LEU A 228 4.89 -20.18 -3.46
C LEU A 228 4.58 -18.71 -3.79
N ILE A 229 3.93 -17.98 -2.88
CA ILE A 229 3.66 -16.54 -3.03
C ILE A 229 4.99 -15.80 -3.14
N LYS A 230 5.93 -16.03 -2.21
CA LYS A 230 7.28 -15.43 -2.25
C LYS A 230 8.01 -15.76 -3.55
N ALA A 231 7.95 -17.01 -4.03
CA ALA A 231 8.51 -17.38 -5.32
C ALA A 231 7.84 -16.63 -6.49
N GLY A 232 6.51 -16.53 -6.48
CA GLY A 232 5.73 -15.77 -7.46
C GLY A 232 6.11 -14.29 -7.51
N PHE A 233 6.23 -13.63 -6.36
CA PHE A 233 6.71 -12.25 -6.26
C PHE A 233 8.16 -12.10 -6.74
N ARG A 234 9.07 -13.02 -6.38
CA ARG A 234 10.44 -13.02 -6.91
C ARG A 234 10.48 -13.13 -8.43
N ILE A 235 9.66 -14.02 -9.01
CA ILE A 235 9.53 -14.15 -10.46
C ILE A 235 8.95 -12.87 -11.06
N MET A 236 7.88 -12.33 -10.49
CA MET A 236 7.25 -11.08 -10.94
C MET A 236 8.27 -9.93 -10.96
N LEU A 237 9.02 -9.73 -9.87
CA LEU A 237 10.05 -8.70 -9.77
C LEU A 237 11.20 -8.96 -10.74
N THR A 238 11.61 -10.21 -10.93
CA THR A 238 12.64 -10.58 -11.92
C THR A 238 12.17 -10.24 -13.33
N VAL A 239 10.94 -10.59 -13.69
CA VAL A 239 10.35 -10.28 -15.00
C VAL A 239 10.19 -8.78 -15.18
N GLN A 240 9.76 -8.04 -14.15
CA GLN A 240 9.66 -6.58 -14.17
C GLN A 240 11.05 -5.94 -14.38
N ASN A 241 12.08 -6.46 -13.72
CA ASN A 241 13.46 -6.03 -13.90
C ASN A 241 14.01 -6.36 -15.30
N LEU A 242 13.53 -7.42 -15.94
CA LEU A 242 13.96 -7.78 -17.29
C LEU A 242 13.21 -7.03 -18.38
N ARG A 243 11.96 -6.58 -18.16
CA ARG A 243 11.15 -5.85 -19.16
C ARG A 243 11.63 -4.40 -19.33
N PRO A 244 11.32 -3.73 -20.46
CA PRO A 244 11.57 -2.30 -20.57
C PRO A 244 10.78 -1.54 -19.50
N ASP A 245 11.38 -0.48 -18.98
CA ASP A 245 10.69 0.42 -18.06
C ASP A 245 9.47 1.06 -18.74
N SER A 246 8.37 1.23 -18.00
CA SER A 246 7.17 1.83 -18.55
C SER A 246 7.46 3.26 -19.02
N LYS A 247 6.95 3.62 -20.20
CA LYS A 247 7.03 5.01 -20.70
C LYS A 247 5.80 5.83 -20.33
N THR A 248 4.78 5.18 -19.80
CA THR A 248 3.54 5.80 -19.32
C THR A 248 3.38 5.51 -17.83
N PRO A 249 2.83 6.45 -17.05
CA PRO A 249 2.49 6.19 -15.65
C PRO A 249 1.61 4.93 -15.53
N THR A 250 1.96 4.03 -14.61
CA THR A 250 1.21 2.82 -14.25
C THR A 250 0.12 3.10 -13.23
N MET A 251 0.27 4.18 -12.46
CA MET A 251 -0.74 4.67 -11.53
C MET A 251 -1.59 5.77 -12.17
N PRO A 252 -2.92 5.78 -11.96
CA PRO A 252 -3.78 6.84 -12.45
C PRO A 252 -3.44 8.19 -11.81
N THR A 253 -3.30 9.24 -12.63
CA THR A 253 -3.34 10.65 -12.21
C THR A 253 -4.68 11.02 -11.54
N LYS A 254 -4.76 12.14 -10.81
CA LYS A 254 -6.00 12.63 -10.18
C LYS A 254 -7.22 12.67 -11.11
N GLU A 255 -7.03 13.04 -12.37
CA GLU A 255 -8.08 13.08 -13.40
C GLU A 255 -8.54 11.66 -13.80
N SER A 256 -7.62 10.70 -13.79
CA SER A 256 -7.94 9.30 -14.01
C SER A 256 -8.40 8.56 -12.75
N LEU A 257 -8.21 9.08 -11.53
CA LEU A 257 -8.88 8.57 -10.32
C LEU A 257 -10.41 8.79 -10.39
N ALA A 258 -10.87 9.90 -10.98
CA ALA A 258 -12.30 10.12 -11.24
C ALA A 258 -12.86 9.17 -12.32
N ALA A 259 -12.08 8.90 -13.37
CA ALA A 259 -12.42 7.88 -14.38
C ALA A 259 -12.33 6.44 -13.82
N TYR A 260 -11.38 6.20 -12.90
CA TYR A 260 -11.19 4.95 -12.19
C TYR A 260 -12.35 4.67 -11.24
N ARG A 261 -12.81 5.66 -10.46
CA ARG A 261 -14.05 5.59 -9.64
C ARG A 261 -15.25 5.12 -10.47
N LYS A 262 -15.33 5.60 -11.72
CA LYS A 262 -16.39 5.23 -12.68
C LYS A 262 -16.20 3.85 -13.32
N MET A 263 -14.97 3.32 -13.36
CA MET A 263 -14.64 2.01 -13.94
C MET A 263 -14.69 0.90 -12.88
N SER A 264 -14.15 1.13 -11.68
CA SER A 264 -14.24 0.23 -10.52
C SER A 264 -15.68 -0.02 -10.08
N SER A 265 -16.61 0.92 -10.32
CA SER A 265 -18.04 0.70 -10.08
C SER A 265 -18.70 -0.18 -11.15
N ASN A 266 -18.08 -0.38 -12.32
CA ASN A 266 -18.68 -1.00 -13.50
C ASN A 266 -17.98 -2.27 -14.00
N THR A 267 -16.73 -2.55 -13.60
CA THR A 267 -15.99 -3.72 -14.09
C THR A 267 -15.49 -4.57 -12.93
N GLY A 268 -16.08 -5.75 -12.78
CA GLY A 268 -15.46 -6.82 -11.99
C GLY A 268 -14.07 -7.13 -12.53
N SER A 269 -13.08 -7.10 -11.64
CA SER A 269 -11.71 -7.65 -11.75
C SER A 269 -11.04 -7.59 -13.14
N SER A 270 -10.03 -6.73 -13.27
CA SER A 270 -9.19 -6.57 -14.48
C SER A 270 -8.68 -7.91 -15.04
N PRO A 271 -8.71 -8.12 -16.38
CA PRO A 271 -8.24 -9.36 -17.02
C PRO A 271 -6.77 -9.70 -16.76
N LEU A 272 -5.94 -8.73 -16.34
CA LEU A 272 -4.56 -8.98 -15.92
C LEU A 272 -4.47 -9.69 -14.55
N LEU A 273 -5.41 -9.43 -13.65
CA LEU A 273 -5.54 -10.10 -12.35
C LEU A 273 -6.11 -11.51 -12.51
N ILE A 274 -7.03 -11.67 -13.48
CA ILE A 274 -7.46 -12.98 -13.94
C ILE A 274 -6.27 -13.76 -14.49
N ALA A 275 -5.32 -13.13 -15.20
CA ALA A 275 -4.12 -13.79 -15.69
C ALA A 275 -3.10 -14.13 -14.59
N VAL A 276 -2.90 -13.28 -13.57
CA VAL A 276 -2.04 -13.64 -12.41
C VAL A 276 -2.70 -14.74 -11.57
N GLY A 277 -4.01 -14.65 -11.34
CA GLY A 277 -4.81 -15.71 -10.74
C GLY A 277 -4.80 -16.99 -11.57
N LEU A 278 -4.84 -16.91 -12.91
CA LEU A 278 -4.72 -18.05 -13.82
C LEU A 278 -3.30 -18.59 -13.88
N VAL A 279 -2.25 -17.78 -13.77
CA VAL A 279 -0.87 -18.29 -13.72
C VAL A 279 -0.65 -19.00 -12.39
N VAL A 280 -1.15 -18.45 -11.28
CA VAL A 280 -1.14 -19.14 -9.98
C VAL A 280 -1.99 -20.43 -10.07
N VAL A 281 -3.20 -20.40 -10.63
CA VAL A 281 -4.06 -21.58 -10.81
C VAL A 281 -3.49 -22.61 -11.81
N LEU A 282 -2.87 -22.19 -12.92
CA LEU A 282 -2.28 -23.06 -13.94
C LEU A 282 -0.98 -23.71 -13.45
N VAL A 283 -0.22 -23.00 -12.60
CA VAL A 283 0.96 -23.54 -11.92
C VAL A 283 0.56 -24.43 -10.75
N LEU A 284 -0.57 -24.17 -10.07
CA LEU A 284 -1.06 -24.97 -8.93
C LEU A 284 -1.85 -26.22 -9.33
N VAL A 285 -2.67 -26.19 -10.38
CA VAL A 285 -3.61 -27.27 -10.70
C VAL A 285 -3.00 -28.30 -11.66
N ARG A 286 -2.06 -27.90 -12.52
CA ARG A 286 -1.45 -28.83 -13.49
C ARG A 286 -0.57 -29.92 -12.85
N PRO A 287 0.23 -29.65 -11.79
CA PRO A 287 0.94 -30.71 -11.07
C PRO A 287 -0.01 -31.60 -10.25
N MET A 288 -1.10 -31.04 -9.70
CA MET A 288 -2.08 -31.81 -8.91
C MET A 288 -2.96 -32.72 -9.78
N LEU A 289 -3.30 -32.33 -11.01
CA LEU A 289 -4.02 -33.19 -11.96
C LEU A 289 -3.15 -34.29 -12.58
N CYS A 290 -1.82 -34.12 -12.59
CA CYS A 290 -0.89 -35.17 -13.03
C CYS A 290 -0.58 -36.21 -11.94
N LEU A 291 -1.00 -35.98 -10.69
CA LEU A 291 -0.83 -36.90 -9.56
C LEU A 291 -2.03 -37.84 -9.31
N PHE A 292 -3.15 -37.67 -10.04
CA PHE A 292 -4.35 -38.53 -9.94
C PHE A 292 -4.58 -39.40 -11.19
N LYS A 293 -3.50 -39.96 -11.73
CA LYS A 293 -3.57 -40.96 -12.81
C LYS A 293 -2.74 -42.21 -12.51
N VAL A 294 -2.71 -42.67 -11.26
CA VAL A 294 -2.42 -44.06 -10.90
C VAL A 294 -3.20 -44.36 -9.61
N PHE A 295 -3.99 -45.43 -9.66
CA PHE A 295 -5.01 -45.95 -8.72
C PHE A 295 -6.41 -45.36 -8.86
#